data_AF-G2FS94-F1
#
_entry.id   AF-G2FS94-F1
#
_cell.length_a   1.000
_cell.length_b   1.000
_cell.length_c   1.000
_cell.angle_alpha   90.00
_cell.angle_beta   90.00
_cell.angle_gamma   90.00
#
_symmetry.space_group_name_H-M   'P 1'
#
loop_
_entity.id
_entity.type
_entity.pdbx_description
1 polymer ?
#
loop_
_entity_poly.entity_id
_entity_poly.type
_entity_poly.pdbx_seq_one_letter_code
_entity_poly.pdbx_strand_id
1 'polypeptide(L)'
;MAHIIPNPQEDIHERLGIMTKGAIGIMTITPSEAAIIAADAASKAGDIELGFLDRFTGSLVITGDVSSVEAALHAAVNTLVTILGFSPTDVTRS
;
A
#
# COMPACT_ATOMS: atom_id res chain seq x y z
N MET A 1 -0.24 -2.93 9.52
CA MET A 1 0.72 -1.80 9.43
C MET A 1 0.54 -1.08 8.10
N ALA A 2 0.92 0.19 8.02
CA ALA A 2 0.97 0.96 6.77
C ALA A 2 2.21 1.88 6.77
N HIS A 3 3.04 1.80 5.72
CA HIS A 3 4.33 2.51 5.65
C HIS A 3 4.64 3.02 4.24
N ILE A 4 5.24 4.20 4.15
CA ILE A 4 5.66 4.85 2.91
C ILE A 4 7.19 4.97 2.89
N ILE A 5 7.80 4.55 1.79
CA ILE A 5 9.21 4.78 1.46
C ILE A 5 9.24 5.79 0.31
N PRO A 6 9.52 7.09 0.55
CA PRO A 6 9.37 8.14 -0.46
C PRO A 6 10.38 8.07 -1.60
N ASN A 7 11.62 7.66 -1.30
CA ASN A 7 12.72 7.59 -2.25
C ASN A 7 13.52 6.31 -2.02
N PRO A 8 12.96 5.14 -2.37
CA PRO A 8 13.65 3.86 -2.23
C PRO A 8 14.91 3.81 -3.10
N GLN A 9 15.90 3.04 -2.67
CA GLN A 9 17.08 2.77 -3.51
C GLN A 9 16.65 1.97 -4.76
N GLU A 10 17.33 2.21 -5.88
CA GLU A 10 16.97 1.60 -7.17
C GLU A 10 17.00 0.06 -7.13
N ASP A 11 17.92 -0.52 -6.37
CA ASP A 11 18.03 -1.97 -6.18
C ASP A 11 16.82 -2.58 -5.42
N ILE A 12 16.10 -1.79 -4.63
CA ILE A 12 14.85 -2.23 -3.98
C ILE A 12 13.75 -2.43 -5.02
N HIS A 13 13.60 -1.51 -5.97
CA HIS A 13 12.61 -1.66 -7.05
C HIS A 13 12.87 -2.91 -7.89
N GLU A 14 14.13 -3.15 -8.27
CA GLU A 14 14.53 -4.32 -9.05
C GLU A 14 14.24 -5.63 -8.30
N ARG A 15 14.60 -5.71 -7.02
CA ARG A 15 14.38 -6.91 -6.21
C ARG A 15 12.90 -7.21 -5.96
N LEU A 16 12.06 -6.19 -5.93
CA LEU A 16 10.61 -6.33 -5.82
C LEU A 16 9.93 -6.62 -7.17
N GLY A 17 10.67 -6.56 -8.29
CA GLY A 17 10.12 -6.74 -9.63
C GLY A 17 9.20 -5.60 -10.06
N ILE A 18 9.37 -4.40 -9.49
CA ILE A 18 8.53 -3.24 -9.78
C ILE A 18 9.20 -2.40 -10.86
N MET A 19 8.51 -2.23 -12.00
CA MET A 19 9.03 -1.50 -13.15
C MET A 19 8.96 0.02 -12.96
N THR A 20 8.01 0.48 -12.15
CA THR A 20 7.70 1.91 -11.98
C THR A 20 8.53 2.50 -10.85
N LYS A 21 9.31 3.52 -11.21
CA LYS A 21 10.12 4.29 -10.24
C LYS A 21 9.22 5.24 -9.48
N GLY A 22 9.46 5.39 -8.17
CA GLY A 22 8.69 6.28 -7.32
C GLY A 22 8.70 5.85 -5.86
N ALA A 23 7.81 6.42 -5.07
CA ALA A 23 7.60 5.99 -3.71
C ALA A 23 7.01 4.57 -3.67
N ILE A 24 7.30 3.85 -2.58
CA ILE A 24 6.72 2.53 -2.29
C ILE A 24 5.80 2.66 -1.08
N GLY A 25 4.57 2.19 -1.21
CA GLY A 25 3.65 1.98 -0.09
C GLY A 25 3.58 0.51 0.28
N ILE A 26 3.67 0.18 1.57
CA ILE A 26 3.63 -1.19 2.09
C ILE A 26 2.52 -1.29 3.13
N MET A 27 1.67 -2.31 2.99
CA MET A 27 0.69 -2.68 4.00
C MET A 27 0.80 -4.17 4.36
N THR A 28 0.59 -4.45 5.64
CA THR A 28 0.36 -5.81 6.15
C THR A 28 -0.98 -5.82 6.85
N ILE A 29 -1.87 -6.69 6.39
CA ILE A 29 -3.29 -6.69 6.71
C ILE A 29 -3.69 -8.08 7.22
N THR A 30 -4.44 -8.11 8.33
CA THR A 30 -4.97 -9.34 8.92
C THR A 30 -6.46 -9.15 9.21
N PRO A 31 -7.35 -10.03 8.72
CA PRO A 31 -7.10 -11.21 7.89
C PRO A 31 -6.60 -10.88 6.47
N SER A 32 -5.90 -11.82 5.84
CA SER A 32 -5.08 -11.58 4.64
C SER A 32 -5.91 -11.28 3.38
N GLU A 33 -7.13 -11.79 3.28
CA GLU A 33 -8.03 -11.55 2.14
C GLU A 33 -8.43 -10.08 2.00
N ALA A 34 -8.38 -9.31 3.10
CA ALA A 34 -8.66 -7.88 3.08
C ALA A 34 -7.60 -7.06 2.33
N ALA A 35 -6.45 -7.65 1.97
CA ALA A 35 -5.49 -7.03 1.06
C ALA A 35 -6.10 -6.71 -0.32
N ILE A 36 -7.04 -7.53 -0.79
CA ILE A 36 -7.75 -7.28 -2.06
C ILE A 36 -8.63 -6.03 -1.95
N ILE A 37 -9.30 -5.86 -0.82
CA ILE A 37 -10.17 -4.71 -0.55
C ILE A 37 -9.34 -3.44 -0.39
N ALA A 38 -8.22 -3.53 0.33
CA ALA A 38 -7.28 -2.44 0.49
C ALA A 38 -6.71 -1.98 -0.86
N ALA A 39 -6.36 -2.92 -1.75
CA ALA A 39 -5.87 -2.60 -3.09
C ALA A 39 -6.92 -1.88 -3.96
N ASP A 40 -8.18 -2.33 -3.91
CA ASP A 40 -9.29 -1.67 -4.60
C ASP A 40 -9.53 -0.24 -4.07
N ALA A 41 -9.48 -0.03 -2.75
CA ALA A 41 -9.61 1.29 -2.16
C ALA A 41 -8.43 2.20 -2.50
N ALA A 42 -7.20 1.68 -2.42
CA ALA A 42 -5.97 2.41 -2.74
C ALA A 42 -5.94 2.90 -4.19
N SER A 43 -6.27 2.02 -5.14
CA SER A 43 -6.24 2.34 -6.58
C SER A 43 -7.27 3.37 -7.03
N LYS A 44 -8.33 3.59 -6.24
CA LYS A 44 -9.35 4.62 -6.50
C LYS A 44 -8.96 5.98 -5.93
N ALA A 45 -7.97 6.05 -5.04
CA ALA A 45 -7.65 7.24 -4.26
C ALA A 45 -6.40 7.99 -4.76
N GLY A 46 -5.56 7.36 -5.56
CA GLY A 46 -4.35 7.97 -6.11
C GLY A 46 -3.94 7.33 -7.42
N ASP A 47 -3.13 8.04 -8.19
CA ASP A 47 -2.47 7.50 -9.39
C ASP A 47 -1.32 6.60 -8.94
N ILE A 48 -1.64 5.32 -8.75
CA ILE A 48 -0.74 4.29 -8.22
C ILE A 48 -0.82 3.02 -9.04
N GLU A 49 0.26 2.25 -9.02
CA GLU A 49 0.34 0.91 -9.57
C GLU A 49 0.45 -0.15 -8.46
N LEU A 50 -0.15 -1.32 -8.69
CA LEU A 50 -0.01 -2.46 -7.80
C LEU A 50 1.30 -3.19 -8.12
N GLY A 51 2.30 -3.04 -7.25
CA GLY A 51 3.55 -3.78 -7.36
C GLY A 51 3.42 -5.22 -6.88
N PHE A 52 2.65 -5.45 -5.81
CA PHE A 52 2.41 -6.79 -5.27
C PHE A 52 1.10 -6.85 -4.49
N LEU A 53 0.33 -7.92 -4.67
CA LEU A 53 -0.90 -8.19 -3.92
C LEU A 53 -0.95 -9.67 -3.54
N ASP A 54 -0.86 -9.97 -2.24
CA ASP A 54 -0.86 -11.34 -1.73
C ASP A 54 -1.94 -11.56 -0.68
N ARG A 55 -2.95 -12.32 -1.07
CA ARG A 55 -4.10 -12.71 -0.23
C ARG A 55 -3.80 -13.83 0.78
N PHE A 56 -2.63 -14.46 0.70
CA PHE A 56 -2.22 -15.51 1.63
C PHE A 56 -1.45 -14.93 2.82
N THR A 57 -0.60 -13.94 2.57
CA THR A 57 0.16 -13.25 3.64
C THR A 57 -0.48 -11.93 4.09
N GLY A 58 -1.40 -11.37 3.29
CA GLY A 58 -2.01 -10.06 3.56
C GLY A 58 -1.10 -8.90 3.22
N SER A 59 -0.12 -9.13 2.33
CA SER A 59 0.85 -8.12 1.90
C SER A 59 0.35 -7.37 0.67
N LEU A 60 0.42 -6.04 0.74
CA LEU A 60 0.13 -5.15 -0.39
C LEU A 60 1.30 -4.19 -0.56
N VAL A 61 1.83 -4.12 -1.78
CA VAL A 61 2.85 -3.16 -2.18
C VAL A 61 2.32 -2.35 -3.37
N ILE A 62 2.37 -1.03 -3.24
CA ILE A 62 1.94 -0.08 -4.27
C ILE A 62 3.08 0.88 -4.60
N THR A 63 3.07 1.44 -5.80
CA THR A 63 4.04 2.45 -6.25
C THR A 63 3.41 3.62 -6.96
N GLY A 64 4.05 4.77 -6.90
CA GLY A 64 3.63 6.00 -7.57
C GLY A 64 4.38 7.21 -7.01
N ASP A 65 3.90 8.41 -7.31
CA ASP A 65 4.41 9.61 -6.65
C ASP A 65 4.11 9.59 -5.15
N VAL A 66 4.96 10.25 -4.35
CA VAL A 66 4.87 10.26 -2.87
C VAL A 66 3.46 10.63 -2.39
N SER A 67 2.87 11.67 -2.97
CA SER A 67 1.52 12.13 -2.61
C SER A 67 0.43 11.13 -3.00
N SER A 68 0.55 10.46 -4.16
CA SER A 68 -0.39 9.43 -4.59
C SER A 68 -0.34 8.21 -3.69
N VAL A 69 0.86 7.76 -3.31
CA VAL A 69 1.05 6.64 -2.38
C VAL A 69 0.50 6.97 -0.99
N GLU A 70 0.75 8.18 -0.50
CA GLU A 70 0.23 8.64 0.79
C GLU A 70 -1.30 8.66 0.80
N ALA A 71 -1.93 9.26 -0.22
CA ALA A 71 -3.38 9.29 -0.37
C ALA A 71 -3.97 7.87 -0.45
N ALA A 72 -3.34 6.98 -1.21
CA ALA A 72 -3.76 5.60 -1.38
C ALA A 72 -3.70 4.80 -0.07
N LEU A 73 -2.61 4.91 0.71
CA LEU A 73 -2.49 4.23 2.01
C LEU A 73 -3.52 4.74 3.02
N HIS A 74 -3.73 6.06 3.09
CA HIS A 74 -4.75 6.63 3.97
C HIS A 74 -6.16 6.17 3.59
N ALA A 75 -6.49 6.14 2.30
CA ALA A 75 -7.79 5.66 1.83
C ALA A 75 -8.01 4.17 2.14
N ALA A 76 -6.98 3.35 1.96
CA ALA A 76 -7.04 1.92 2.30
C ALA A 76 -7.24 1.70 3.80
N VAL A 77 -6.44 2.35 4.66
CA VAL A 77 -6.60 2.27 6.12
C VAL A 77 -7.98 2.75 6.54
N ASN A 78 -8.43 3.90 6.03
CA ASN A 78 -9.74 4.45 6.37
C ASN A 78 -10.87 3.49 5.95
N THR A 79 -10.78 2.88 4.77
CA THR A 79 -11.76 1.90 4.29
C THR A 79 -11.83 0.68 5.20
N LEU A 80 -10.67 0.09 5.53
CA LEU A 80 -10.61 -1.08 6.40
C LEU A 80 -11.16 -0.78 7.81
N VAL A 81 -10.85 0.39 8.36
CA VAL A 81 -11.29 0.77 9.71
C VAL A 81 -12.77 1.14 9.74
N THR A 82 -13.22 2.03 8.85
CA THR A 82 -14.57 2.61 8.92
C THR A 82 -15.66 1.71 8.34
N ILE A 83 -15.34 0.92 7.31
CA ILE A 83 -16.32 0.05 6.65
C ILE A 83 -16.28 -1.36 7.23
N LEU A 84 -15.07 -1.89 7.48
CA LEU A 84 -14.91 -3.29 7.91
C LEU A 84 -14.61 -3.45 9.41
N GLY A 85 -14.39 -2.35 10.15
CA GLY A 85 -14.16 -2.40 11.59
C GLY A 85 -12.78 -2.91 12.01
N PHE A 86 -11.77 -2.79 11.15
CA PHE A 86 -10.39 -3.19 11.48
C PHE A 86 -9.80 -2.29 12.57
N SER A 87 -8.87 -2.84 13.34
CA SER A 87 -8.04 -2.03 14.25
C SER A 87 -7.19 -1.04 13.45
N PRO A 88 -7.18 0.26 13.81
CA PRO A 88 -6.44 1.27 13.08
C PRO A 88 -4.92 1.12 13.25
N THR A 89 -4.19 1.64 12.27
CA THR A 89 -2.73 1.81 12.30
C THR A 89 -2.41 3.20 11.77
N ASP A 90 -1.36 3.82 12.29
CA ASP A 90 -0.84 5.04 11.69
C ASP A 90 -0.17 4.72 10.36
N VAL A 91 -0.30 5.65 9.41
CA VAL A 91 0.51 5.66 8.18
C VAL A 91 1.84 6.31 8.53
N THR A 92 2.92 5.53 8.41
CA THR A 92 4.27 5.95 8.78
C THR A 92 5.13 6.21 7.56
N ARG A 93 6.25 6.91 7.73
CA ARG A 93 7.19 7.26 6.65
C ARG A 93 8.66 7.16 7.09
N SER A 94 9.55 6.79 6.18
CA SER A 94 11.01 6.81 6.34
C SER A 94 11.66 8.02 5.67
#